data_AF-E6UBZ1-F1
#
_entry.id   AF-E6UBZ1-F1
#
_cell.length_a   1.000
_cell.length_b   1.000
_cell.length_c   1.000
_cell.angle_alpha   90.00
_cell.angle_beta   90.00
_cell.angle_gamma   90.00
#
_symmetry.space_group_name_H-M   'P 1'
#
loop_
_entity.id
_entity.type
_entity.pdbx_description
1 polymer ?
#
loop_
_entity_poly.entity_id
_entity_poly.type
_entity_poly.pdbx_seq_one_letter_code
_entity_poly.pdbx_strand_id
1 'polypeptide(L)' 'MEDKFIPYEKMSAKERRKIDNKRRGTWGGMVPVTRTVPSGKTYTRKIKHKNSAFDQ' A
#
# COMPACT_ATOMS: atom_id res chain seq x y z
N MET A 1 -5.50 2.75 33.17
CA MET A 1 -5.94 1.36 33.34
C MET A 1 -5.58 0.65 32.06
N GLU A 2 -4.81 -0.43 32.13
CA GLU A 2 -4.50 -1.23 30.95
C GLU A 2 -5.72 -2.06 30.60
N ASP A 3 -6.21 -1.89 29.38
CA ASP A 3 -7.26 -2.77 28.86
C ASP A 3 -6.67 -4.18 28.76
N LYS A 4 -7.38 -5.16 29.35
CA LYS A 4 -6.96 -6.57 29.29
C LYS A 4 -6.83 -6.98 27.84
N PHE A 5 -5.69 -7.54 27.46
CA PHE A 5 -5.47 -8.03 26.11
C PHE A 5 -6.38 -9.22 25.81
N ILE A 6 -7.33 -9.03 24.90
CA ILE A 6 -8.24 -10.07 24.42
C ILE A 6 -7.84 -10.41 22.98
N PRO A 7 -7.49 -11.68 22.68
CA PRO A 7 -7.23 -12.12 21.32
C PRO A 7 -8.43 -11.87 20.40
N TYR A 8 -8.17 -11.49 19.14
CA TYR A 8 -9.20 -11.12 18.17
C TYR A 8 -10.32 -12.18 18.01
N GLU A 9 -9.96 -13.46 18.03
CA GLU A 9 -10.91 -14.56 17.88
C GLU A 9 -11.90 -14.67 19.04
N LYS A 10 -11.47 -14.28 20.24
CA LYS A 10 -12.23 -14.37 21.49
C LYS A 10 -13.03 -13.10 21.81
N MET A 11 -12.92 -12.10 20.95
CA MET A 11 -13.59 -10.83 21.09
C MET A 11 -15.05 -10.90 20.66
N SER A 12 -15.91 -10.04 21.22
CA SER A 12 -17.31 -9.95 20.83
C SER A 12 -17.45 -9.57 19.34
N ALA A 13 -18.53 -10.00 18.69
CA ALA A 13 -18.76 -9.67 17.27
C ALA A 13 -18.78 -8.15 17.00
N LYS A 14 -19.26 -7.36 17.95
CA LYS A 14 -19.34 -5.89 17.86
C LYS A 14 -17.96 -5.24 17.85
N GLU A 15 -17.06 -5.70 18.71
CA GLU A 15 -15.70 -5.14 18.81
C GLU A 15 -14.83 -5.58 17.63
N ARG A 16 -14.94 -6.84 17.19
CA ARG A 16 -14.30 -7.29 15.94
C ARG A 16 -14.67 -6.40 14.76
N ARG A 17 -15.96 -6.09 14.60
CA ARG A 17 -16.46 -5.18 13.57
C ARG A 17 -15.87 -3.77 13.68
N LYS A 18 -15.69 -3.24 14.91
CA LYS A 18 -15.03 -1.93 15.11
C LYS A 18 -13.57 -1.97 14.65
N ILE A 19 -12.83 -3.03 14.97
CA ILE A 19 -11.43 -3.20 14.54
C ILE A 19 -11.36 -3.33 13.01
N ASP A 20 -12.21 -4.16 12.42
CA ASP A 20 -12.26 -4.35 10.98
C ASP A 20 -12.60 -3.07 10.23
N ASN A 21 -13.59 -2.30 10.70
CA ASN A 21 -13.94 -1.02 10.09
C ASN A 21 -12.76 -0.03 10.13
N LYS A 22 -12.00 -0.01 11.23
CA LYS A 22 -10.77 0.81 11.34
C LYS A 22 -9.71 0.36 10.32
N ARG A 23 -9.61 -0.94 10.02
CA ARG A 23 -8.64 -1.51 9.07
C ARG A 23 -9.06 -1.37 7.61
N ARG A 24 -10.36 -1.48 7.31
CA ARG A 24 -10.91 -1.53 5.94
C ARG A 24 -10.88 -0.21 5.17
N GLY A 25 -10.59 0.91 5.82
CA GLY A 25 -10.56 2.24 5.18
C GLY A 25 -9.33 2.52 4.31
N THR A 26 -8.29 1.69 4.41
CA THR A 26 -7.02 1.93 3.72
C THR A 26 -6.47 0.63 3.17
N TRP A 27 -5.89 0.66 1.96
CA TRP A 27 -5.11 -0.45 1.40
C TRP A 27 -3.72 -0.61 2.06
N GLY A 28 -3.50 -0.02 3.23
CA GLY A 28 -2.20 0.07 3.90
C GLY A 28 -1.24 0.97 3.11
N GLY A 29 -0.01 0.51 2.91
CA GLY A 29 1.01 1.20 2.09
C GLY A 29 0.87 0.97 0.58
N MET A 30 -0.16 0.24 0.15
CA MET A 30 -0.35 -0.11 -1.26
C MET A 30 -1.37 0.84 -1.89
N VAL A 31 -0.91 1.73 -2.76
CA VAL A 31 -1.83 2.57 -3.56
C VAL A 31 -2.17 1.78 -4.84
N PRO A 32 -3.40 1.25 -5.01
CA PRO A 32 -3.74 0.46 -6.19
C PRO A 32 -3.57 1.23 -7.50
N VAL A 33 -3.65 2.57 -7.44
CA VAL A 33 -3.48 3.48 -8.56
C VAL A 33 -2.02 3.58 -9.04
N THR A 34 -1.02 3.28 -8.20
CA THR A 34 0.40 3.40 -8.59
C THR A 34 0.98 2.15 -9.23
N ARG A 35 0.25 1.02 -9.28
CA ARG A 35 0.62 -0.15 -10.10
C ARG A 35 0.15 0.02 -11.55
N THR A 36 0.55 1.08 -12.23
CA THR A 36 0.30 1.20 -13.66
C THR A 36 1.38 0.43 -14.43
N VAL A 37 1.00 -0.66 -15.10
CA VAL A 37 1.88 -1.29 -16.09
C VAL A 37 2.07 -0.28 -17.23
N PRO A 38 3.31 0.09 -17.59
CA PRO A 38 3.53 1.02 -18.68
C PRO A 38 2.96 0.41 -19.96
N SER A 39 2.04 1.13 -20.60
CA SER A 39 1.44 0.65 -21.84
C SER A 39 2.52 0.57 -22.93
N GLY A 40 2.56 -0.53 -23.70
CA GLY A 40 3.50 -0.68 -24.81
C GLY A 40 3.29 0.32 -25.96
N LYS A 41 2.18 1.07 -25.92
CA LYS A 41 1.82 2.11 -26.89
C LYS A 41 2.26 3.50 -26.45
N THR A 42 2.66 3.68 -25.19
CA THR A 42 3.10 4.98 -24.69
C THR A 42 4.49 5.27 -25.23
N TYR A 43 4.62 6.37 -25.99
CA TYR A 43 5.90 6.85 -26.48
C TYR A 43 6.81 7.18 -25.30
N THR A 44 7.92 6.44 -25.17
CA THR A 44 8.97 6.72 -24.19
C THR A 44 10.22 7.15 -24.93
N ARG A 45 10.71 8.37 -24.66
CA ARG A 45 12.04 8.79 -25.10
C ARG A 45 13.09 8.09 -24.23
N LYS A 46 13.27 6.77 -24.41
CA LYS A 46 14.39 6.07 -23.80
C LYS A 46 15.65 6.69 -24.37
N ILE A 47 16.37 7.43 -23.53
CA ILE A 47 17.66 7.99 -23.88
C ILE A 47 18.57 6.80 -24.17
N LYS A 48 18.88 6.57 -25.45
CA LYS A 48 19.64 5.41 -25.95
C LYS A 48 21.06 5.33 -25.39
N HIS A 49 21.59 6.47 -24.94
CA HIS A 49 22.92 6.60 -24.37
C HIS A 49 22.79 7.30 -23.03
N LYS A 50 23.00 6.60 -21.91
CA LYS A 50 23.21 7.27 -20.63
C LYS A 50 24.41 8.20 -20.85
N ASN A 51 24.20 9.52 -20.80
CA ASN A 51 25.31 10.46 -20.74
C ASN A 51 25.97 10.23 -19.38
N SER A 52 27.00 9.39 -19.35
CA SER A 52 27.86 9.13 -18.18
C SER A 52 28.78 10.32 -17.93
N ALA A 53 28.22 11.52 -17.87
CA ALA A 53 28.96 12.76 -17.66
C ALA A 53 28.74 13.35 -16.26
N PHE A 54 27.91 12.74 -15.43
CA PHE A 54 27.62 13.22 -14.08
C PHE A 54 27.27 12.06 -13.14
N ASP A 55 28.27 11.26 -12.79
CA ASP A 55 28.25 10.33 -11.66
C ASP A 55 29.53 10.65 -10.85
N GLN A 56 29.41 11.64 -9.95
CA GLN A 56 30.36 11.97 -8.89
C GLN A 56 29.64 11.83 -7.55
#